data_AF-A0A6G3Y051-F1
#
_entry.id   AF-A0A6G3Y051-F1
#
_cell.length_a   1.000
_cell.length_b   1.000
_cell.length_c   1.000
_cell.angle_alpha   90.00
_cell.angle_beta   90.00
_cell.angle_gamma   90.00
#
_symmetry.space_group_name_H-M   'P 1'
#
loop_
_entity.id
_entity.type
_entity.pdbx_description
1 polymer ?
#
loop_
_entity_poly.entity_id
_entity_poly.type
_entity_poly.pdbx_seq_one_letter_code
_entity_poly.pdbx_strand_id
1 'polypeptide(L)' 'LYATGTVRRVHNLYGPSEDTTYSTWSLVGRDADKPSIGRPVTGSTAYILDATGQPVADGEAGELHLGG' A
#
# COMPACT_ATOMS: atom_id res chain seq x y z
N LEU A 1 -11.05 6.65 13.75
CA LEU A 1 -10.24 7.89 13.61
C LEU A 1 -11.10 9.10 13.26
N TYR A 2 -11.85 9.08 12.16
CA TYR A 2 -12.67 10.24 11.77
C TYR A 2 -13.80 10.62 12.75
N ALA A 3 -14.28 9.67 13.57
CA ALA A 3 -15.32 9.90 14.56
C ALA A 3 -14.95 10.93 15.66
N THR A 4 -13.67 11.28 15.82
CA THR A 4 -13.24 12.30 16.80
C THR A 4 -13.57 13.74 16.37
N GLY A 5 -14.00 13.95 15.12
CA GLY A 5 -14.41 15.25 14.58
C GLY A 5 -13.27 16.21 14.23
N THR A 6 -12.06 15.99 14.75
CA THR A 6 -10.88 16.86 14.51
C THR A 6 -9.99 16.37 13.38
N VAL A 7 -10.07 15.09 13.03
CA VAL A 7 -9.22 14.47 12.01
C VAL A 7 -9.73 14.81 10.61
N ARG A 8 -8.91 15.55 9.85
CA ARG A 8 -9.21 15.90 8.45
C ARG A 8 -8.88 14.79 7.46
N ARG A 9 -7.75 14.10 7.65
CA ARG A 9 -7.26 13.05 6.75
C ARG A 9 -6.48 12.01 7.54
N VAL A 10 -6.62 10.76 7.13
CA VAL A 10 -5.85 9.62 7.63
C VAL A 10 -5.14 8.98 6.45
N HIS A 11 -3.84 8.77 6.56
CA HIS A 11 -3.07 8.07 5.53
C HIS A 11 -2.64 6.72 6.11
N ASN A 12 -2.80 5.66 5.32
CA ASN A 12 -2.26 4.35 5.65
C ASN A 12 -0.95 4.20 4.86
N LEU A 13 0.13 3.87 5.56
CA LEU A 13 1.45 3.72 4.96
C LEU A 13 1.95 2.31 5.24
N TYR A 14 2.68 1.75 4.30
CA TYR A 14 3.34 0.46 4.45
C TYR A 14 4.74 0.52 3.87
N GLY A 15 5.68 -0.05 4.61
CA GLY A 15 7.04 -0.34 4.17
C GLY A 15 7.68 -1.35 5.12
N PRO A 16 8.46 -2.32 4.62
CA PRO A 16 9.27 -3.19 5.47
C PRO A 16 10.42 -2.38 6.10
N SER A 17 11.04 -2.91 7.16
CA SER A 17 12.19 -2.25 7.82
C SER A 17 13.44 -2.16 6.96
N GLU A 18 13.53 -3.03 5.96
CA GLU A 18 14.62 -3.18 5.00
C GLU A 18 14.60 -2.09 3.92
N ASP A 19 13.50 -1.34 3.82
CA ASP A 19 13.31 -0.24 2.87
C ASP A 19 12.94 1.08 3.59
N THR A 20 13.10 2.20 2.90
CA THR A 20 13.12 3.59 3.38
C THR A 20 11.84 4.03 4.09
N THR A 21 11.65 3.68 5.37
CA THR A 21 10.49 4.01 6.24
C THR A 21 9.11 3.57 5.71
N TYR A 22 8.71 3.97 4.50
CA TYR A 22 7.47 3.60 3.81
C TYR A 22 7.72 3.49 2.30
N SER A 23 7.14 2.47 1.68
CA SER A 23 7.24 2.21 0.24
C SER A 23 5.92 2.46 -0.49
N THR A 24 4.79 2.38 0.22
CA THR A 24 3.45 2.62 -0.32
C THR A 24 2.59 3.46 0.61
N TRP A 25 1.60 4.17 0.06
CA TRP A 25 0.62 4.90 0.86
C TRP A 25 -0.74 5.02 0.19
N SER A 26 -1.79 5.17 1.00
CA SER A 26 -3.15 5.51 0.58
C SER A 26 -3.80 6.55 1.48
N LEU A 27 -4.76 7.30 0.94
CA LEU A 27 -5.71 8.07 1.74
C LEU A 27 -6.84 7.13 2.19
N VAL A 28 -7.03 7.00 3.50
CA VAL A 28 -8.10 6.16 4.06
C VAL A 28 -9.43 6.91 3.95
N GLY A 29 -10.37 6.31 3.22
CA GLY A 29 -11.75 6.79 3.11
C GLY A 29 -12.46 6.80 4.47
N ARG A 30 -13.46 7.68 4.62
CA ARG A 30 -14.19 7.80 5.90
C ARG A 30 -14.95 6.53 6.28
N ASP A 31 -15.41 5.80 5.27
CA ASP A 31 -16.21 4.58 5.40
C ASP A 31 -15.42 3.31 5.00
N ALA A 32 -14.09 3.37 5.01
CA ALA A 32 -13.26 2.25 4.60
C ALA A 32 -13.14 1.19 5.71
N ASP A 33 -13.79 0.04 5.53
CA ASP A 33 -13.69 -1.11 6.44
C ASP A 33 -12.34 -1.83 6.34
N LYS A 34 -11.73 -1.82 5.15
CA LYS A 34 -10.41 -2.40 4.87
C LYS A 34 -9.52 -1.39 4.17
N PRO A 35 -8.69 -0.62 4.90
CA PRO A 35 -7.81 0.37 4.29
C PRO A 35 -6.74 -0.31 3.45
N SER A 36 -6.58 0.14 2.19
CA SER A 36 -5.50 -0.30 1.31
C SER A 36 -4.15 0.24 1.79
N ILE A 37 -3.05 -0.45 1.47
CA ILE A 37 -1.68 0.12 1.57
C ILE A 37 -1.36 1.07 0.41
N GLY A 38 -2.20 1.07 -0.63
CA GLY A 38 -2.20 2.05 -1.70
C GLY A 38 -1.19 1.79 -2.80
N ARG A 39 -0.51 2.85 -3.22
CA ARG A 39 0.39 2.84 -4.38
C ARG A 39 1.83 3.17 -3.96
N PRO A 40 2.84 2.77 -4.77
CA PRO A 40 4.23 3.11 -4.53
C PRO A 40 4.44 4.60 -4.34
N VAL A 41 5.37 4.96 -3.46
CA VAL A 41 5.88 6.34 -3.36
C VAL A 41 6.57 6.74 -4.66
N THR A 42 6.62 8.05 -4.94
CA THR A 42 7.23 8.58 -6.17
C THR A 42 8.67 8.06 -6.33
N GLY A 43 8.98 7.52 -7.50
CA GLY A 43 10.31 6.97 -7.80
C GLY A 43 10.50 5.50 -7.42
N SER A 44 9.51 4.87 -6.79
CA SER A 44 9.51 3.42 -6.49
C SER A 44 8.49 2.66 -7.33
N THR A 45 8.62 1.34 -7.34
CA THR A 45 7.78 0.37 -8.04
C THR A 45 7.31 -0.70 -7.07
N ALA A 46 6.11 -1.23 -7.33
CA ALA A 46 5.59 -2.41 -6.65
C ALA A 46 5.03 -3.39 -7.67
N TYR A 47 5.33 -4.67 -7.49
CA TYR A 47 4.82 -5.77 -8.29
C TYR A 47 4.16 -6.79 -7.37
N ILE A 48 3.08 -7.41 -7.85
CA ILE A 48 2.50 -8.59 -7.21
C ILE A 48 2.86 -9.77 -8.09
N LEU A 49 3.67 -10.69 -7.57
CA LEU A 49 4.27 -11.77 -8.34
C LEU A 49 3.76 -13.14 -7.90
N ASP A 50 3.67 -14.06 -8.84
CA ASP A 50 3.45 -15.48 -8.56
C ASP A 50 4.75 -16.18 -8.08
N ALA A 51 4.65 -17.46 -7.75
CA ALA A 51 5.79 -18.27 -7.27
C ALA A 51 6.92 -18.46 -8.31
N THR A 52 6.67 -18.11 -9.58
CA THR A 52 7.67 -18.15 -10.67
C THR A 52 8.27 -16.77 -10.95
N GLY A 53 7.87 -15.75 -10.19
CA GLY A 53 8.34 -14.37 -10.32
C GLY A 53 7.67 -13.60 -11.47
N GLN A 54 6.52 -14.04 -11.96
CA GLN A 54 5.76 -13.34 -13.00
C GLN A 54 4.63 -12.49 -12.40
N PRO A 55 4.27 -11.33 -12.98
CA PRO A 55 3.15 -10.53 -12.50
C PRO A 55 1.83 -11.29 -12.57
N VAL A 56 1.04 -11.22 -11.50
CA VAL A 56 -0.33 -11.76 -11.46
C VAL A 56 -1.33 -10.81 -12.10
N ALA A 57 -2.54 -11.30 -12.41
CA ALA A 57 -3.61 -10.46 -12.93
C ALA A 57 -4.21 -9.55 -11.86
N ASP A 58 -4.88 -8.46 -12.29
CA ASP A 58 -5.55 -7.54 -11.37
C ASP A 58 -6.57 -8.27 -10.47
N GLY A 59 -6.42 -8.09 -9.16
CA GLY A 59 -7.29 -8.70 -8.15
C GLY A 59 -6.85 -10.08 -7.67
N GLU A 60 -5.81 -10.67 -8.27
CA GLU A 60 -5.21 -11.90 -7.79
C GLU A 60 -4.20 -11.64 -6.67
N ALA A 61 -4.04 -12.63 -5.79
CA ALA A 61 -3.06 -12.58 -4.70
C ALA A 61 -1.71 -13.11 -5.17
N GLY A 62 -0.64 -12.50 -4.69
CA GLY A 62 0.75 -12.91 -4.93
C GLY A 62 1.70 -12.25 -3.93
N GLU A 63 2.99 -12.48 -4.10
CA GLU A 63 4.03 -11.87 -3.27
C GLU A 63 4.27 -10.42 -3.70
N LEU A 64 4.32 -9.50 -2.73
CA LEU A 64 4.59 -8.09 -2.98
C LEU A 64 6.10 -7.87 -3.08
N HIS A 65 6.57 -7.46 -4.25
CA HIS A 65 7.95 -7.05 -4.50
C HIS A 65 8.03 -5.53 -4.66
N LEU A 66 8.99 -4.92 -3.99
CA LEU A 66 9.26 -3.49 -4.03
C LEU A 66 10.63 -3.25 -4.70
N GLY A 67 10.73 -2.18 -5.47
CA GLY A 67 11.99 -1.82 -6.13
C GLY A 67 12.04 -0.35 -6.54
N GLY A 68 13.22 0.14 -6.87
CA GLY A 68 13.50 1.54 -7.17
C GLY A 68 14.92 1.91 -6.76
#